data_AF-A0A3L7VZT1-F1
#
_entry.id   AF-A0A3L7VZT1-F1
#
_cell.length_a   1.000
_cell.length_b   1.000
_cell.length_c   1.000
_cell.angle_alpha   90.00
_cell.angle_beta   90.00
_cell.angle_gamma   90.00
#
_symmetry.space_group_name_H-M   'P 1'
#
loop_
_entity.id
_entity.type
_entity.pdbx_description
1 polymer ?
#
loop_
_entity_poly.entity_id
_entity_poly.type
_entity_poly.pdbx_seq_one_letter_code
_entity_poly.pdbx_strand_id
1 'polypeptide(L)'
;MTLRDGERRNTAEQLELPLDQQPSAPFVGKVLRTVATPPTPPRIPAGDQRLIRLLGIGALVAALVTIGGALTVDPVVEQTRALAVAGALALTMALGLTGLLLLRSFHGRPGVWRVRRRRSVRRGLFAGALIGGYLALRIIGLGGPTGLLIATLLVVVAEAAISRSEIDSV
;
A
#
# COMPACT_ATOMS: atom_id res chain seq x y z
N MET A 1 47.83 -9.86 -21.94
CA MET A 1 48.55 -8.80 -22.67
C MET A 1 48.23 -9.00 -24.14
N THR A 2 47.58 -8.13 -24.91
CA THR A 2 47.35 -6.66 -24.85
C THR A 2 46.06 -6.30 -25.62
N LEU A 3 45.40 -5.23 -25.17
CA LEU A 3 44.24 -4.57 -25.77
C LEU A 3 44.60 -3.77 -27.04
N ARG A 4 43.54 -3.42 -27.79
CA ARG A 4 43.32 -2.19 -28.58
C ARG A 4 43.67 -2.21 -30.08
N ASP A 5 42.64 -1.94 -30.90
CA ASP A 5 42.64 -0.97 -32.04
C ASP A 5 41.66 -1.38 -33.17
N GLY A 6 40.38 -1.52 -32.84
CA GLY A 6 39.31 -1.86 -33.80
C GLY A 6 38.37 -0.72 -34.19
N GLU A 7 38.55 0.51 -33.71
CA GLU A 7 37.45 1.50 -33.72
C GLU A 7 37.88 2.93 -34.10
N ARG A 8 38.78 3.09 -35.10
CA ARG A 8 39.23 4.44 -35.57
C ARG A 8 39.48 4.58 -37.07
N ARG A 9 38.75 3.88 -37.94
CA ARG A 9 38.87 4.06 -39.41
C ARG A 9 37.53 4.11 -40.14
N ASN A 10 36.60 4.95 -39.67
CA ASN A 10 35.35 5.22 -40.42
C ASN A 10 34.89 6.68 -40.30
N THR A 11 35.83 7.63 -40.31
CA THR A 11 35.53 9.08 -40.26
C THR A 11 36.18 9.87 -41.41
N ALA A 12 36.49 9.22 -42.54
CA ALA A 12 37.18 9.88 -43.66
C ALA A 12 36.49 9.77 -45.03
N GLU A 13 35.29 9.18 -45.15
CA GLU A 13 34.63 8.96 -46.46
C GLU A 13 33.17 9.45 -46.55
N GLN A 14 32.78 10.53 -45.85
CA GLN A 14 31.37 10.96 -45.93
C GLN A 14 31.07 12.45 -46.06
N LEU A 15 32.01 13.28 -46.51
CA LEU A 15 31.76 14.71 -46.76
C LEU A 15 32.44 15.21 -48.04
N GLU A 16 32.18 14.55 -49.17
CA GLU A 16 32.11 15.24 -50.46
C GLU A 16 30.64 15.64 -50.68
N LEU A 17 30.30 16.88 -50.34
CA LEU A 17 29.02 17.50 -50.67
C LEU A 17 29.32 18.74 -51.52
N PRO A 18 28.75 18.86 -52.74
CA PRO A 18 29.02 19.94 -53.66
C PRO A 18 28.61 21.30 -53.07
N LEU A 19 29.49 22.27 -53.27
CA LEU A 19 29.50 23.60 -52.68
C LEU A 19 28.56 24.56 -53.42
N ASP A 20 27.27 24.24 -53.57
CA ASP A 20 26.30 25.11 -54.27
C ASP A 20 24.91 25.09 -53.62
N GLN A 21 24.84 25.41 -52.33
CA GLN A 21 23.53 25.65 -51.68
C GLN A 21 23.57 26.94 -50.86
N GLN A 22 23.07 28.01 -51.48
CA GLN A 22 22.76 29.31 -50.88
C GLN A 22 22.05 29.13 -49.51
N PRO A 23 22.42 29.89 -48.47
CA PRO A 23 21.70 29.86 -47.20
C PRO A 23 20.32 30.50 -47.40
N SER A 24 19.28 29.66 -47.47
CA SER A 24 17.90 30.12 -47.39
C SER A 24 17.54 30.44 -45.92
N ALA A 25 16.78 31.52 -45.77
CA ALA A 25 16.34 32.22 -44.56
C ALA A 25 16.00 31.34 -43.33
N PRO A 26 16.09 31.88 -42.10
CA PRO A 26 16.04 31.11 -40.87
C PRO A 26 14.77 30.27 -40.78
N PHE A 27 14.97 28.98 -40.55
CA PHE A 27 13.94 28.05 -40.15
C PHE A 27 13.22 28.66 -38.94
N VAL A 28 11.98 29.11 -39.12
CA VAL A 28 11.05 29.37 -38.01
C VAL A 28 10.68 28.00 -37.46
N GLY A 29 11.65 27.39 -36.77
CA GLY A 29 11.40 26.29 -35.89
C GLY A 29 10.42 26.80 -34.88
N LYS A 30 9.16 26.35 -34.96
CA LYS A 30 8.30 26.32 -33.79
C LYS A 30 9.11 25.54 -32.75
N VAL A 31 9.75 26.28 -31.84
CA VAL A 31 10.24 25.73 -30.59
C VAL A 31 8.99 25.21 -29.93
N LEU A 32 8.72 23.92 -30.11
CA LEU A 32 7.82 23.19 -29.27
C LEU A 32 8.44 23.33 -27.89
N ARG A 33 7.99 24.36 -27.14
CA ARG A 33 8.05 24.32 -25.69
C ARG A 33 7.32 23.03 -25.36
N THR A 34 8.07 21.96 -25.14
CA THR A 34 7.64 20.85 -24.33
C THR A 34 7.35 21.46 -22.97
N VAL A 35 6.13 21.99 -22.81
CA VAL A 35 5.57 22.25 -21.50
C VAL A 35 5.69 20.90 -20.83
N ALA A 36 6.59 20.80 -19.85
CA ALA A 36 6.69 19.62 -19.01
C ALA A 36 5.29 19.43 -18.43
N THR A 37 4.52 18.55 -19.03
CA THR A 37 3.21 18.17 -18.49
C THR A 37 3.54 17.65 -17.10
N PRO A 38 3.00 18.25 -16.03
CA PRO A 38 3.23 17.74 -14.70
C PRO A 38 2.87 16.26 -14.73
N PRO A 39 3.76 15.36 -14.22
CA PRO A 39 3.50 13.93 -14.29
C PRO A 39 2.13 13.69 -13.73
N THR A 40 1.25 13.12 -14.56
CA THR A 40 -0.13 12.82 -14.18
C THR A 40 -0.06 12.05 -12.87
N PRO A 41 -0.73 12.50 -11.80
CA PRO A 41 -0.64 11.82 -10.51
C PRO A 41 -0.96 10.34 -10.71
N PRO A 42 -0.22 9.43 -10.07
CA PRO A 42 -0.36 8.00 -10.30
C PRO A 42 -1.83 7.61 -10.10
N ARG A 43 -2.51 7.26 -11.20
CA ARG A 43 -3.93 6.90 -11.15
C ARG A 43 -4.03 5.53 -10.50
N ILE A 44 -4.68 5.48 -9.34
CA ILE A 44 -5.04 4.21 -8.69
C ILE A 44 -5.91 3.42 -9.69
N PRO A 45 -5.59 2.14 -9.99
CA PRO A 45 -6.42 1.31 -10.86
C PRO A 45 -7.88 1.30 -10.39
N ALA A 46 -8.84 1.36 -11.32
CA ALA A 46 -10.26 1.46 -10.99
C ALA A 46 -10.77 0.31 -10.08
N GLY A 47 -10.22 -0.90 -10.25
CA GLY A 47 -10.52 -2.04 -9.38
C GLY A 47 -10.08 -1.83 -7.93
N ASP A 48 -8.91 -1.24 -7.71
CA ASP A 48 -8.41 -0.96 -6.37
C ASP A 48 -9.14 0.22 -5.72
N GLN A 49 -9.60 1.20 -6.51
CA GLN A 49 -10.48 2.26 -5.99
C GLN A 49 -11.81 1.70 -5.47
N ARG A 50 -12.43 0.78 -6.22
CA ARG A 50 -13.66 0.09 -5.78
C ARG A 50 -13.41 -0.71 -4.51
N LEU A 51 -12.30 -1.44 -4.44
CA LEU A 51 -11.92 -2.19 -3.25
C LEU A 51 -11.74 -1.28 -2.03
N ILE A 52 -11.01 -0.17 -2.14
CA ILE A 52 -10.81 0.78 -1.03
C ILE A 52 -12.16 1.33 -0.55
N ARG A 53 -13.07 1.67 -1.48
CA ARG A 53 -14.42 2.13 -1.13
C ARG A 53 -15.21 1.04 -0.40
N LEU A 54 -15.18 -0.20 -0.88
CA LEU A 54 -15.87 -1.33 -0.23
C LEU A 54 -15.32 -1.61 1.17
N LEU A 55 -14.00 -1.55 1.34
CA LEU A 55 -13.35 -1.67 2.65
C LEU A 55 -13.78 -0.54 3.58
N GLY A 56 -13.82 0.70 3.07
CA GLY A 56 -14.28 1.87 3.84
C GLY A 56 -15.74 1.75 4.26
N ILE A 57 -16.64 1.37 3.34
CA ILE A 57 -18.06 1.16 3.63
C ILE A 57 -18.22 0.03 4.66
N GLY A 58 -17.57 -1.11 4.46
CA GLY A 58 -17.62 -2.23 5.40
C GLY A 58 -17.12 -1.84 6.80
N ALA A 59 -16.04 -1.07 6.88
CA ALA A 59 -15.52 -0.55 8.15
C ALA A 59 -16.53 0.38 8.84
N LEU A 60 -17.20 1.26 8.08
CA LEU A 60 -18.23 2.16 8.61
C LEU A 60 -19.45 1.38 9.14
N VAL A 61 -19.96 0.41 8.38
CA VAL A 61 -21.08 -0.42 8.83
C VAL A 61 -20.71 -1.18 10.10
N ALA A 62 -19.54 -1.81 10.13
CA ALA A 62 -19.05 -2.50 11.33
C ALA A 62 -18.86 -1.55 12.52
N ALA A 63 -18.40 -0.32 12.28
CA ALA A 63 -18.26 0.70 13.31
C ALA A 63 -19.61 1.09 13.91
N LEU A 64 -20.64 1.28 13.08
CA LEU A 64 -21.99 1.58 13.54
C LEU A 64 -22.57 0.45 14.40
N VAL A 65 -22.39 -0.81 13.98
CA VAL A 65 -22.79 -1.98 14.77
C VAL A 65 -22.03 -2.02 16.09
N THR A 66 -20.73 -1.74 16.07
CA THR A 66 -19.89 -1.71 17.27
C THR A 66 -20.35 -0.62 18.24
N ILE A 67 -20.60 0.59 17.76
CA ILE A 67 -21.05 1.73 18.57
C ILE A 67 -22.44 1.43 19.16
N GLY A 68 -23.38 0.97 18.34
CA GLY A 68 -24.72 0.60 18.81
C GLY A 68 -24.67 -0.51 19.87
N GLY A 69 -23.84 -1.53 19.64
CA GLY A 69 -23.63 -2.61 20.59
C GLY A 69 -22.95 -2.16 21.88
N ALA A 70 -21.91 -1.34 21.80
CA ALA A 70 -21.18 -0.82 22.96
C ALA A 70 -22.06 0.06 23.87
N LEU A 71 -23.08 0.71 23.32
CA LEU A 71 -24.02 1.53 24.06
C LEU A 71 -25.19 0.74 24.67
N THR A 72 -25.43 -0.51 24.24
CA THR A 72 -26.64 -1.27 24.57
C THR A 72 -26.39 -2.62 25.22
N VAL A 73 -25.20 -3.20 25.06
CA VAL A 73 -24.87 -4.55 25.53
C VAL A 73 -24.03 -4.48 26.79
N ASP A 74 -24.50 -5.09 27.87
CA ASP A 74 -23.68 -5.30 29.07
C ASP A 74 -22.78 -6.55 28.86
N PRO A 75 -21.44 -6.40 28.85
CA PRO A 75 -20.53 -7.51 28.61
C PRO A 75 -20.48 -8.54 29.75
N VAL A 76 -20.93 -8.17 30.96
CA VAL A 76 -20.94 -9.08 32.12
C VAL A 76 -22.15 -10.01 32.05
N VAL A 77 -23.30 -9.48 31.62
CA VAL A 77 -24.57 -10.21 31.60
C VAL A 77 -24.81 -10.89 30.24
N GLU A 78 -24.42 -10.24 29.13
CA GLU A 78 -24.75 -10.65 27.76
C GLU A 78 -23.49 -11.02 26.95
N GLN A 79 -22.68 -11.95 27.47
CA GLN A 79 -21.37 -12.32 26.92
C GLN A 79 -21.40 -12.64 25.42
N THR A 80 -22.38 -13.40 24.92
CA THR A 80 -22.47 -13.77 23.50
C THR A 80 -22.66 -12.55 22.59
N ARG A 81 -23.50 -11.59 23.01
CA ARG A 81 -23.69 -10.34 22.26
C ARG A 81 -22.45 -9.47 22.34
N ALA A 82 -21.80 -9.42 23.50
CA ALA A 82 -20.56 -8.68 23.67
C ALA A 82 -19.42 -9.24 22.78
N LEU A 83 -19.35 -10.57 22.60
CA LEU A 83 -18.42 -11.19 21.64
C LEU A 83 -18.73 -10.79 20.20
N ALA A 84 -20.00 -10.68 19.82
CA ALA A 84 -20.38 -10.19 18.50
C ALA A 84 -19.95 -8.72 18.30
N VAL A 85 -20.10 -7.87 19.32
CA VAL A 85 -19.65 -6.47 19.30
C VAL A 85 -18.12 -6.38 19.21
N ALA A 86 -17.39 -7.22 19.95
CA ALA A 86 -15.95 -7.34 19.85
C ALA A 86 -15.50 -7.78 18.44
N GLY A 87 -16.22 -8.72 17.84
CA GLY A 87 -16.01 -9.16 16.46
C GLY A 87 -16.26 -8.04 15.44
N ALA A 88 -17.32 -7.24 15.64
CA ALA A 88 -17.59 -6.08 14.82
C ALA A 88 -16.46 -5.05 14.90
N LEU A 89 -15.93 -4.77 16.11
CA LEU A 89 -14.79 -3.88 16.31
C LEU A 89 -13.53 -4.41 15.60
N ALA A 90 -13.27 -5.72 15.72
CA ALA A 90 -12.16 -6.38 15.03
C ALA A 90 -12.24 -6.17 13.53
N LEU A 91 -13.44 -6.30 12.97
CA LEU A 91 -13.73 -6.15 11.56
C LEU A 91 -13.59 -4.68 11.11
N THR A 92 -14.06 -3.71 11.92
CA THR A 92 -13.81 -2.28 11.69
C THR A 92 -12.32 -1.99 11.58
N MET A 93 -11.52 -2.49 12.52
CA MET A 93 -10.07 -2.27 12.54
C MET A 93 -9.39 -2.94 11.35
N ALA A 94 -9.75 -4.20 11.04
CA ALA A 94 -9.19 -4.93 9.92
C ALA A 94 -9.48 -4.24 8.59
N LEU A 95 -10.74 -3.88 8.32
CA LEU A 95 -11.13 -3.25 7.07
C LEU A 95 -10.61 -1.80 6.96
N GLY A 96 -10.73 -1.01 8.04
CA GLY A 96 -10.30 0.38 8.08
C GLY A 96 -8.80 0.54 7.89
N LEU A 97 -7.99 -0.20 8.65
CA LEU A 97 -6.54 -0.17 8.50
C LEU A 97 -6.08 -0.73 7.15
N THR A 98 -6.70 -1.81 6.66
CA THR A 98 -6.39 -2.33 5.32
C THR A 98 -6.64 -1.27 4.26
N GLY A 99 -7.81 -0.63 4.27
CA GLY A 99 -8.17 0.43 3.32
C GLY A 99 -7.20 1.61 3.38
N LEU A 100 -6.87 2.09 4.59
CA LEU A 100 -5.95 3.21 4.81
C LEU A 100 -4.53 2.90 4.33
N LEU A 101 -3.99 1.73 4.71
CA LEU A 101 -2.65 1.30 4.31
C LEU A 101 -2.57 1.07 2.80
N LEU A 102 -3.64 0.57 2.18
CA LEU A 102 -3.71 0.41 0.74
C LEU A 102 -3.71 1.77 0.03
N LEU A 103 -4.50 2.74 0.50
CA LEU A 103 -4.50 4.10 -0.04
C LEU A 103 -3.12 4.77 0.08
N ARG A 104 -2.46 4.62 1.24
CA ARG A 104 -1.09 5.12 1.47
C ARG A 104 -0.07 4.43 0.57
N SER A 105 -0.25 3.16 0.26
CA SER A 105 0.67 2.41 -0.60
C SER A 105 0.71 2.95 -2.03
N PHE A 106 -0.41 3.46 -2.54
CA PHE A 106 -0.53 4.04 -3.88
C PHE A 106 -0.03 5.48 -4.00
N HIS A 107 0.01 6.23 -2.89
CA HIS A 107 0.64 7.56 -2.85
C HIS A 107 2.19 7.49 -2.84
N GLY A 108 2.77 6.28 -2.72
CA GLY A 108 4.21 6.07 -2.72
C GLY A 108 4.82 5.88 -4.12
N ARG A 109 6.07 5.41 -4.16
CA ARG A 109 6.81 5.17 -5.42
C ARG A 109 6.12 4.10 -6.30
N PRO A 110 5.93 4.35 -7.62
CA PRO A 110 5.37 3.36 -8.54
C PRO A 110 6.35 2.18 -8.72
N GLY A 111 5.84 0.94 -8.78
CA GLY A 111 6.63 -0.26 -9.16
C GLY A 111 6.49 -1.51 -8.26
N VAL A 112 6.07 -1.38 -7.00
CA VAL A 112 6.01 -2.51 -6.02
C VAL A 112 4.65 -2.67 -5.33
N TRP A 113 3.58 -2.29 -6.02
CA TRP A 113 2.23 -2.20 -5.44
C TRP A 113 1.63 -3.54 -4.98
N ARG A 114 1.95 -4.67 -5.65
CA ARG A 114 1.41 -6.00 -5.27
C ARG A 114 1.94 -6.50 -3.92
N VAL A 115 3.24 -6.35 -3.67
CA VAL A 115 3.88 -6.72 -2.39
C VAL A 115 3.33 -5.84 -1.26
N ARG A 116 3.18 -4.53 -1.52
CA ARG A 116 2.58 -3.59 -0.55
C ARG A 116 1.12 -3.92 -0.24
N ARG A 117 0.33 -4.36 -1.22
CA ARG A 117 -1.06 -4.79 -1.03
C ARG A 117 -1.17 -5.97 -0.08
N ARG A 118 -0.31 -6.99 -0.20
CA ARG A 118 -0.27 -8.12 0.74
C ARG A 118 0.07 -7.67 2.16
N ARG A 119 1.07 -6.79 2.32
CA ARG A 119 1.42 -6.23 3.63
C ARG A 119 0.28 -5.43 4.26
N SER A 120 -0.45 -4.63 3.47
CA SER A 120 -1.59 -3.85 3.98
C SER A 120 -2.71 -4.73 4.53
N VAL A 121 -3.09 -5.79 3.81
CA VAL A 121 -4.12 -6.75 4.25
C VAL A 121 -3.67 -7.47 5.52
N ARG A 122 -2.42 -7.96 5.53
CA ARG A 122 -1.87 -8.69 6.67
C ARG A 122 -1.85 -7.84 7.94
N ARG A 123 -1.38 -6.59 7.85
CA ARG A 123 -1.35 -5.65 8.99
C ARG A 123 -2.74 -5.30 9.51
N GLY A 124 -3.70 -5.11 8.61
CA GLY A 124 -5.10 -4.92 9.00
C GLY A 124 -5.64 -6.13 9.76
N LEU A 125 -5.43 -7.34 9.23
CA LEU A 125 -5.85 -8.58 9.91
C LEU A 125 -5.18 -8.75 11.27
N PHE A 126 -3.88 -8.50 11.39
CA PHE A 126 -3.19 -8.57 12.67
C PHE A 126 -3.74 -7.57 13.69
N ALA A 127 -3.99 -6.32 13.29
CA ALA A 127 -4.56 -5.32 14.18
C ALA A 127 -5.99 -5.70 14.61
N GLY A 128 -6.83 -6.14 13.67
CA GLY A 128 -8.18 -6.61 13.97
C GLY A 128 -8.19 -7.81 14.90
N ALA A 129 -7.38 -8.84 14.61
CA ALA A 129 -7.25 -10.03 15.44
C ALA A 129 -6.71 -9.72 16.84
N LEU A 130 -5.76 -8.80 16.95
CA LEU A 130 -5.20 -8.40 18.24
C LEU A 130 -6.23 -7.67 19.10
N ILE A 131 -6.93 -6.68 18.55
CA ILE A 131 -7.94 -5.91 19.28
C ILE A 131 -9.15 -6.78 19.61
N GLY A 132 -9.71 -7.48 18.63
CA GLY A 132 -10.87 -8.34 18.78
C GLY A 132 -10.62 -9.55 19.67
N GLY A 133 -9.49 -10.23 19.46
CA GLY A 133 -9.09 -11.39 20.25
C GLY A 133 -8.82 -11.02 21.70
N TYR A 134 -8.16 -9.89 21.95
CA TYR A 134 -8.00 -9.38 23.31
C TYR A 134 -9.35 -9.08 23.97
N LEU A 135 -10.24 -8.37 23.27
CA LEU A 135 -11.57 -8.07 23.82
C LEU A 135 -12.35 -9.35 24.12
N ALA A 136 -12.31 -10.35 23.24
CA ALA A 136 -12.98 -11.62 23.44
C ALA A 136 -12.45 -12.36 24.68
N LEU A 137 -11.13 -12.44 24.84
CA LEU A 137 -10.51 -13.02 26.03
C LEU A 137 -10.87 -12.23 27.28
N ARG A 138 -10.95 -10.90 27.18
CA ARG A 138 -11.32 -10.03 28.30
C ARG A 138 -12.76 -10.24 28.73
N ILE A 139 -13.69 -10.39 27.78
CA ILE A 139 -15.12 -10.65 28.04
C ILE A 139 -15.31 -12.01 28.74
N ILE A 140 -14.55 -13.03 28.35
CA ILE A 140 -14.61 -14.38 28.95
C ILE A 140 -13.84 -14.45 30.29
N GLY A 141 -13.21 -13.35 30.72
CA GLY A 141 -12.48 -13.27 31.99
C GLY A 141 -11.07 -13.84 31.98
N LEU A 142 -10.57 -14.26 30.81
CA LEU A 142 -9.22 -14.83 30.62
C LEU A 142 -8.18 -13.75 30.23
N GLY A 143 -8.63 -12.58 29.79
CA GLY A 143 -7.78 -11.51 29.28
C GLY A 143 -7.24 -10.60 30.39
N GLY A 144 -5.92 -10.54 30.53
CA GLY A 144 -5.19 -9.57 31.35
C GLY A 144 -4.31 -8.62 30.52
N PRO A 145 -3.90 -7.46 31.08
CA PRO A 145 -3.10 -6.47 30.36
C PRO A 145 -1.71 -7.00 29.97
N THR A 146 -1.13 -7.88 30.79
CA THR A 146 0.12 -8.58 30.49
C THR A 146 -0.02 -9.48 29.26
N GLY A 147 -1.14 -10.19 29.12
CA GLY A 147 -1.44 -11.01 27.94
C GLY A 147 -1.53 -10.18 26.66
N LEU A 148 -2.12 -8.97 26.73
CA LEU A 148 -2.14 -8.04 25.60
C LEU A 148 -0.73 -7.61 25.19
N LEU A 149 0.14 -7.28 26.16
CA LEU A 149 1.52 -6.88 25.87
C LEU A 149 2.29 -7.99 25.18
N ILE A 150 2.15 -9.23 25.67
CA ILE A 150 2.78 -10.42 25.07
C ILE A 150 2.25 -10.64 23.65
N ALA A 151 0.93 -10.62 23.45
CA ALA A 151 0.34 -10.78 22.12
C ALA A 151 0.80 -9.69 21.14
N THR A 152 0.91 -8.44 21.61
CA THR A 152 1.42 -7.32 20.81
C THR A 152 2.86 -7.55 20.40
N LEU A 153 3.71 -7.97 21.33
CA LEU A 153 5.11 -8.26 21.06
C LEU A 153 5.24 -9.41 20.04
N LEU A 154 4.46 -10.48 20.19
CA LEU A 154 4.43 -11.60 19.25
C LEU A 154 3.99 -11.17 17.84
N VAL A 155 2.97 -10.32 17.74
CA VAL A 155 2.51 -9.78 16.44
C VAL A 155 3.61 -8.93 15.80
N VAL A 156 4.31 -8.10 16.57
CA VAL A 156 5.43 -7.30 16.06
C VAL A 156 6.57 -8.20 15.56
N VAL A 157 6.94 -9.22 16.33
CA VAL A 157 7.98 -10.19 15.96
C VAL A 157 7.60 -10.97 14.71
N ALA A 158 6.36 -11.46 14.64
CA ALA A 158 5.84 -12.16 13.46
C ALA A 158 5.85 -11.25 12.22
N GLU A 159 5.37 -10.01 12.35
CA GLU A 159 5.37 -9.05 11.24
C GLU A 159 6.79 -8.71 10.77
N ALA A 160 7.76 -8.62 11.68
CA ALA A 160 9.16 -8.39 11.36
C ALA A 160 9.78 -9.59 10.63
N ALA A 161 9.58 -10.81 11.14
CA ALA A 161 10.07 -12.05 10.53
C ALA A 161 9.52 -12.24 9.11
N ILE A 162 8.21 -12.09 8.92
CA ILE A 162 7.54 -12.23 7.62
C ILE A 162 7.97 -11.12 6.66
N SER A 163 8.14 -9.89 7.16
CA SER A 163 8.60 -8.78 6.32
C SER A 163 10.02 -8.99 5.80
N ARG A 164 10.89 -9.61 6.61
CA ARG A 164 12.25 -9.96 6.21
C ARG A 164 12.27 -11.06 5.14
N SER A 165 11.53 -12.16 5.35
CA SER A 165 11.44 -13.24 4.36
C SER A 165 10.90 -12.78 3.00
N GLU A 166 10.00 -11.79 2.99
CA GLU A 166 9.44 -11.23 1.75
C GLU A 166 10.44 -10.32 1.00
N ILE A 167 11.44 -9.75 1.70
CA ILE A 167 12.54 -9.01 1.06
C ILE A 167 13.53 -10.00 0.46
N ASP A 168 13.85 -11.08 1.18
CA ASP A 168 14.83 -12.08 0.72
C ASP A 168 14.33 -12.94 -0.46
N SER A 169 13.02 -12.94 -0.72
CA SER A 169 12.39 -13.71 -1.82
C SER A 169 12.29 -12.98 -3.17
N VAL A 170 12.74 -11.72 -3.26
CA VAL A 170 12.66 -10.86 -4.47
C VAL A 170 14.04 -10.64 -5.04
#